data_AF-A0A1D2RFP6-F1
#
_entry.id   AF-A0A1D2RFP6-F1
#
_cell.length_a   1.000
_cell.length_b   1.000
_cell.length_c   1.000
_cell.angle_alpha   90.00
_cell.angle_beta   90.00
_cell.angle_gamma   90.00
#
_symmetry.space_group_name_H-M   'P 1'
#
loop_
_entity.id
_entity.type
_entity.pdbx_description
1 polymer ?
#
loop_
_entity_poly.entity_id
_entity_poly.type
_entity_poly.pdbx_seq_one_letter_code
_entity_poly.pdbx_strand_id
1 'polypeptide(L)'
;MAFIKKTKKKSGTYLELVESYRENGKVKHRFKKYLGKDIDGKPVRRVKTSDIGIESVKRYGDVLCIDKIAQDLGLHEFLDKNVLLLAYSHLLDDVSMNNMKEWVKQTEIPEILELETVSTKKTL
;
A
#
# COMPACT_ATOMS: atom_id res chain seq x y z
N MET A 1 -12.66 5.16 32.70
CA MET A 1 -12.84 5.86 31.40
C MET A 1 -11.49 6.16 30.81
N ALA A 2 -11.27 5.80 29.54
CA ALA A 2 -10.02 6.07 28.83
C ALA A 2 -10.14 7.33 27.95
N PHE A 3 -9.08 8.13 27.88
CA PHE A 3 -9.02 9.35 27.07
C PHE A 3 -7.60 9.65 26.60
N ILE A 4 -7.46 10.53 25.62
CA ILE A 4 -6.15 10.96 25.11
C ILE A 4 -5.65 12.13 25.96
N LYS A 5 -4.53 11.92 26.63
CA LYS A 5 -3.79 12.95 27.35
C LYS A 5 -2.78 13.60 26.42
N LYS A 6 -2.77 14.94 26.41
CA LYS A 6 -1.74 15.75 25.72
C LYS A 6 -0.67 16.19 26.73
N THR A 7 0.58 15.90 26.44
CA THR A 7 1.73 16.32 27.25
C THR A 7 2.61 17.27 26.43
N LYS A 8 2.69 18.54 26.84
CA LYS A 8 3.54 19.55 26.18
C LYS A 8 4.98 19.45 26.71
N LYS A 9 5.95 19.36 25.81
CA LYS A 9 7.39 19.43 26.09
C LYS A 9 8.05 20.45 25.16
N LYS A 10 9.30 20.84 25.43
CA LYS A 10 10.09 21.74 24.54
C LYS A 10 10.18 21.20 23.10
N SER A 11 10.21 19.88 22.92
CA SER A 11 10.26 19.22 21.61
C SER A 11 8.90 19.05 20.90
N GLY A 12 7.80 19.45 21.53
CA GLY A 12 6.44 19.42 20.98
C GLY A 12 5.40 18.78 21.92
N THR A 13 4.21 18.56 21.39
CA THR A 13 3.07 17.97 22.12
C THR A 13 3.00 16.47 21.85
N TYR A 14 2.85 15.67 22.89
CA TYR A 14 2.83 14.20 22.83
C TYR A 14 1.48 13.67 23.28
N LEU A 15 1.02 12.59 22.62
CA LEU A 15 -0.30 12.02 22.81
C LEU A 15 -0.18 10.62 23.44
N GLU A 16 -0.88 10.43 24.56
CA GLU A 16 -0.90 9.19 25.34
C GLU A 16 -2.35 8.78 25.60
N LEU A 17 -2.68 7.51 25.35
CA LEU A 17 -3.94 6.93 25.80
C LEU A 17 -3.79 6.56 27.28
N VAL A 18 -4.62 7.14 28.14
CA VAL A 18 -4.62 6.90 29.59
C VAL A 18 -6.01 6.50 30.07
N GLU A 19 -6.05 5.74 31.17
CA GLU A 19 -7.29 5.32 31.83
C GLU A 19 -7.37 5.91 33.24
N SER A 20 -8.48 6.58 33.56
CA SER A 20 -8.75 7.09 34.90
C SER A 20 -9.19 5.97 35.86
N TYR A 21 -8.59 5.95 37.05
CA TYR A 21 -8.96 5.08 38.17
C TYR A 21 -8.87 5.84 39.50
N ARG A 22 -9.47 5.31 40.58
CA ARG A 22 -9.38 5.90 41.93
C ARG A 22 -8.50 5.04 42.83
N GLU A 23 -7.68 5.70 43.63
CA GLU A 23 -6.81 5.07 44.62
C GLU A 23 -6.72 6.00 45.84
N ASN A 24 -7.06 5.49 47.04
CA ASN A 24 -7.10 6.25 48.29
C ASN A 24 -7.90 7.57 48.18
N GLY A 25 -9.07 7.51 47.54
CA GLY A 25 -9.96 8.66 47.34
C GLY A 25 -9.49 9.67 46.28
N LYS A 26 -8.29 9.51 45.70
CA LYS A 26 -7.75 10.40 44.67
C LYS A 26 -7.92 9.80 43.28
N VAL A 27 -8.25 10.63 42.29
CA VAL A 27 -8.29 10.22 40.88
C VAL A 27 -6.86 10.17 40.35
N LYS A 28 -6.46 9.04 39.77
CA LYS A 28 -5.17 8.82 39.12
C LYS A 28 -5.38 8.34 37.67
N HIS A 29 -4.32 8.42 36.87
CA HIS A 29 -4.32 7.99 35.47
C HIS A 29 -3.28 6.89 35.24
N ARG A 30 -3.70 5.78 34.65
CA ARG A 30 -2.84 4.67 34.22
C ARG A 30 -2.51 4.82 32.74
N PHE A 31 -1.23 4.78 32.39
CA PHE A 31 -0.80 4.76 30.99
C PHE A 31 -1.22 3.46 30.30
N LYS A 32 -1.79 3.55 29.09
CA LYS A 32 -2.15 2.39 28.26
C LYS A 32 -1.25 2.29 27.03
N LYS A 33 -1.11 3.37 26.26
CA LYS A 33 -0.42 3.34 24.96
C LYS A 33 0.07 4.72 24.56
N TYR A 34 1.26 4.79 23.97
CA TYR A 34 1.75 6.00 23.32
C TYR A 34 1.21 6.09 21.89
N LEU A 35 0.61 7.23 21.54
CA LEU A 35 -0.05 7.45 20.25
C LEU A 35 0.88 8.17 19.25
N GLY A 36 1.79 9.00 19.73
CA GLY A 36 2.71 9.74 18.86
C GLY A 36 2.89 11.19 19.30
N LYS A 37 3.48 11.99 18.42
CA LYS A 37 3.53 13.45 18.53
C LYS A 37 2.26 14.03 17.89
N ASP A 38 1.67 15.04 18.50
CA ASP A 38 0.60 15.84 17.90
C ASP A 38 1.21 16.75 16.83
N ILE A 39 0.85 16.49 15.58
CA ILE A 39 1.20 17.32 14.41
C ILE A 39 -0.13 17.66 13.74
N ASP A 40 -0.47 18.95 13.70
CA ASP A 40 -1.71 19.47 13.10
C ASP A 40 -3.00 18.76 13.59
N GLY A 41 -3.05 18.41 14.89
CA GLY A 41 -4.20 17.75 15.49
C GLY A 41 -4.25 16.23 15.29
N LYS A 42 -3.26 15.64 14.60
CA LYS A 42 -3.18 14.20 14.33
C LYS A 42 -2.02 13.54 15.09
N PRO A 43 -2.21 12.34 15.67
CA PRO A 43 -1.12 11.56 16.25
C PRO A 43 -0.21 11.00 15.14
N VAL A 44 1.03 11.50 15.08
CA VAL A 44 2.06 11.01 14.16
C VAL A 44 3.14 10.26 14.93
N ARG A 45 3.39 9.01 14.54
CA ARG A 45 4.52 8.23 15.05
C ARG A 45 5.74 8.50 14.19
N ARG A 46 6.88 8.72 14.83
CA ARG A 46 8.16 8.76 14.13
C ARG A 46 8.49 7.34 13.68
N VAL A 47 8.46 7.09 12.37
CA VAL A 47 9.00 5.87 11.76
C VAL A 47 10.52 6.03 11.73
N LYS A 48 11.28 5.08 12.29
CA LYS A 48 12.74 5.09 12.12
C LYS A 48 13.05 4.48 10.76
N THR A 49 14.08 4.99 10.08
CA THR A 49 14.55 4.41 8.81
C THR A 49 14.93 2.94 8.95
N SER A 50 15.37 2.50 10.15
CA SER A 50 15.63 1.10 10.49
C SER A 50 14.39 0.20 10.44
N ASP A 51 13.20 0.80 10.54
CA ASP A 51 11.93 0.08 10.57
C ASP A 51 11.29 0.02 9.17
N ILE A 52 11.99 0.52 8.15
CA ILE A 52 11.57 0.48 6.74
C ILE A 52 12.17 -0.78 6.11
N GLY A 53 11.31 -1.65 5.58
CA GLY A 53 11.69 -2.83 4.81
C GLY A 53 11.16 -2.75 3.38
N ILE A 54 11.72 -3.58 2.50
CA ILE A 54 11.19 -3.78 1.15
C ILE A 54 9.99 -4.71 1.25
N GLU A 55 8.81 -4.24 0.83
CA GLU A 55 7.58 -5.05 0.81
C GLU A 55 7.50 -5.93 -0.44
N SER A 56 7.87 -5.38 -1.61
CA SER A 56 7.91 -6.12 -2.88
C SER A 56 8.88 -5.48 -3.88
N VAL A 57 9.31 -6.27 -4.86
CA VAL A 57 10.06 -5.82 -6.05
C VAL A 57 9.34 -6.37 -7.27
N LYS A 58 9.00 -5.48 -8.20
CA LYS A 58 8.28 -5.82 -9.42
C LYS A 58 8.98 -5.24 -10.65
N ARG A 59 8.78 -5.90 -11.78
CA ARG A 59 9.21 -5.45 -13.09
C ARG A 59 8.32 -4.30 -13.58
N TYR A 60 8.93 -3.15 -13.87
CA TYR A 60 8.24 -1.90 -14.17
C TYR A 60 8.69 -1.22 -15.46
N GLY A 61 9.99 -0.99 -15.65
CA GLY A 61 10.48 -0.09 -16.70
C GLY A 61 10.13 -0.54 -18.13
N ASP A 62 10.34 -1.82 -18.42
CA ASP A 62 9.96 -2.47 -19.68
C ASP A 62 8.44 -2.54 -19.86
N VAL A 63 7.69 -2.84 -18.79
CA VAL A 63 6.21 -2.80 -18.80
C VAL A 63 5.71 -1.41 -19.18
N LEU A 64 6.27 -0.36 -18.57
CA LEU A 64 5.88 1.02 -18.84
C LEU A 64 6.19 1.42 -20.29
N CYS A 65 7.33 0.99 -20.83
CA CYS A 65 7.67 1.23 -22.23
C CYS A 65 6.65 0.60 -23.18
N ILE A 66 6.27 -0.66 -22.94
CA ILE A 66 5.28 -1.36 -23.77
C ILE A 66 3.90 -0.71 -23.65
N ASP A 67 3.49 -0.36 -22.42
CA ASP A 67 2.21 0.31 -22.19
C ASP A 67 2.16 1.66 -22.88
N LYS A 68 3.25 2.45 -22.81
CA LYS A 68 3.33 3.73 -23.51
C LYS A 68 3.19 3.58 -25.02
N ILE A 69 3.85 2.57 -25.61
CA ILE A 69 3.70 2.26 -27.04
C ILE A 69 2.25 1.88 -27.35
N ALA A 70 1.61 1.06 -26.50
CA ALA A 70 0.22 0.67 -26.70
C ALA A 70 -0.74 1.88 -26.63
N GLN A 71 -0.49 2.83 -25.72
CA GLN A 71 -1.23 4.09 -25.64
C GLN A 71 -1.01 4.96 -26.88
N ASP A 72 0.24 5.11 -27.33
CA ASP A 72 0.59 5.93 -28.50
C ASP A 72 0.01 5.36 -29.80
N LEU A 73 -0.18 4.03 -29.87
CA LEU A 73 -0.87 3.34 -30.95
C LEU A 73 -2.40 3.35 -30.81
N GLY A 74 -2.95 3.90 -29.72
CA GLY A 74 -4.39 3.92 -29.43
C GLY A 74 -4.98 2.55 -29.08
N LEU A 75 -4.16 1.54 -28.76
CA LEU A 75 -4.63 0.17 -28.54
C LEU A 75 -5.55 0.05 -27.32
N HIS A 76 -5.38 0.92 -26.32
CA HIS A 76 -6.27 1.01 -25.15
C HIS A 76 -7.71 1.37 -25.50
N GLU A 77 -7.97 1.99 -26.66
CA GLU A 77 -9.32 2.34 -27.11
C GLU A 77 -10.04 1.16 -27.80
N PHE A 78 -9.28 0.20 -28.34
CA PHE A 78 -9.81 -0.88 -29.17
C PHE A 78 -9.72 -2.26 -28.51
N LEU A 79 -8.78 -2.45 -27.58
CA LEU A 79 -8.48 -3.74 -26.98
C LEU A 79 -8.89 -3.76 -25.51
N ASP A 80 -9.48 -4.89 -25.11
CA ASP A 80 -9.74 -5.16 -23.70
C ASP A 80 -8.42 -5.31 -22.92
N LYS A 81 -8.45 -4.93 -21.64
CA LYS A 81 -7.29 -4.99 -20.74
C LYS A 81 -6.71 -6.40 -20.64
N ASN A 82 -7.52 -7.46 -20.75
CA ASN A 82 -7.02 -8.84 -20.76
C ASN A 82 -6.29 -9.20 -22.06
N VAL A 83 -6.68 -8.60 -23.19
CA VAL A 83 -5.98 -8.78 -24.47
C VAL A 83 -4.64 -8.05 -24.44
N LEU A 84 -4.60 -6.84 -23.88
CA LEU A 84 -3.36 -6.10 -23.65
C LEU A 84 -2.41 -6.87 -22.72
N LEU A 85 -2.93 -7.43 -21.61
CA LEU A 85 -2.17 -8.30 -20.71
C LEU A 85 -1.52 -9.47 -21.47
N LEU A 86 -2.30 -10.14 -22.32
CA LEU A 86 -1.79 -11.27 -23.11
C LEU A 86 -0.69 -10.81 -24.07
N ALA A 87 -0.92 -9.71 -24.80
CA ALA A 87 0.07 -9.13 -25.70
C ALA A 87 1.36 -8.75 -24.96
N TYR A 88 1.27 -8.14 -23.78
CA TYR A 88 2.43 -7.74 -22.99
C TYR A 88 3.20 -8.97 -22.49
N SER A 89 2.48 -10.03 -22.08
CA SER A 89 3.11 -11.29 -21.67
C SER A 89 3.91 -11.95 -22.79
N HIS A 90 3.41 -11.88 -24.02
CA HIS A 90 4.12 -12.39 -25.20
C HIS A 90 5.33 -11.53 -25.57
N LEU A 91 5.23 -10.20 -25.45
CA LEU A 91 6.33 -9.29 -25.75
C LEU A 91 7.48 -9.36 -24.73
N LEU A 92 7.15 -9.63 -23.46
CA LEU A 92 8.14 -9.65 -22.38
C LEU A 92 8.83 -11.00 -22.22
N ASP A 93 8.07 -12.08 -22.00
CA ASP A 93 8.65 -13.37 -21.60
C ASP A 93 7.98 -14.60 -22.25
N ASP A 94 7.02 -14.41 -23.16
CA ASP A 94 6.25 -15.49 -23.82
C ASP A 94 5.67 -16.52 -22.84
N VAL A 95 4.93 -16.01 -21.85
CA VAL A 95 4.50 -16.81 -20.69
C VAL A 95 3.30 -17.70 -21.02
N SER A 96 3.41 -18.98 -20.69
CA SER A 96 2.28 -19.91 -20.81
C SER A 96 1.11 -19.53 -19.88
N MET A 97 -0.12 -19.82 -20.31
CA MET A 97 -1.35 -19.51 -19.55
C MET A 97 -1.33 -20.09 -18.13
N ASN A 98 -0.70 -21.25 -17.93
CA ASN A 98 -0.59 -21.91 -16.64
C ASN A 98 0.26 -21.13 -15.63
N ASN A 99 1.25 -20.38 -16.11
CA ASN A 99 2.18 -19.61 -15.27
C ASN A 99 1.80 -18.13 -15.16
N MET A 100 0.85 -17.67 -15.97
CA MET A 100 0.47 -16.26 -16.07
C MET A 100 0.09 -15.64 -14.71
N LYS A 101 -0.66 -16.37 -13.87
CA LYS A 101 -1.06 -15.85 -12.55
C LYS A 101 0.10 -15.51 -11.63
N GLU A 102 1.15 -16.31 -11.66
CA GLU A 102 2.31 -16.08 -10.80
C GLU A 102 3.24 -15.04 -11.41
N TRP A 103 3.44 -15.11 -12.72
CA TRP A 103 4.23 -14.14 -13.46
C TRP A 103 3.69 -12.72 -13.32
N VAL A 104 2.37 -12.53 -13.46
CA VAL A 104 1.74 -11.21 -13.36
C VAL A 104 1.94 -10.55 -11.99
N LYS A 105 2.09 -11.32 -10.90
CA LYS A 105 2.38 -10.74 -9.57
C LYS A 105 3.76 -10.12 -9.47
N GLN A 106 4.68 -10.53 -10.35
CA GLN A 106 6.06 -10.04 -10.40
C GLN A 106 6.20 -8.82 -11.33
N THR A 107 5.11 -8.37 -11.94
CA THR A 107 5.07 -7.19 -12.83
C THR A 107 4.13 -6.13 -12.30
N GLU A 108 4.28 -4.90 -12.78
CA GLU A 108 3.34 -3.79 -12.52
C GLU A 108 2.20 -3.73 -13.56
N ILE A 109 2.03 -4.77 -14.38
CA ILE A 109 0.97 -4.84 -15.40
C ILE A 109 -0.42 -4.71 -14.76
N PRO A 110 -0.75 -5.37 -13.63
CA PRO A 110 -2.06 -5.22 -13.00
C PRO A 110 -2.37 -3.78 -12.61
N GLU A 111 -1.37 -3.08 -12.08
CA GLU A 111 -1.49 -1.69 -11.65
C GLU A 111 -1.65 -0.76 -12.86
N ILE A 112 -0.83 -0.94 -13.89
CA ILE A 112 -0.84 -0.13 -15.11
C ILE A 112 -2.14 -0.31 -15.90
N LEU A 113 -2.63 -1.54 -16.03
CA LEU A 113 -3.87 -1.84 -16.73
C LEU A 113 -5.11 -1.75 -15.82
N GLU A 114 -4.94 -1.46 -14.54
CA GLU A 114 -6.00 -1.44 -13.51
C GLU A 114 -6.88 -2.72 -13.53
N LEU A 115 -6.24 -3.88 -13.44
CA LEU A 115 -6.92 -5.19 -13.46
C LEU A 115 -7.35 -5.60 -12.05
N GLU A 116 -8.66 -5.75 -11.82
CA GLU A 116 -9.19 -6.19 -10.52
C GLU A 116 -8.91 -7.69 -10.23
N THR A 117 -8.92 -8.53 -11.27
CA THR A 117 -8.67 -9.97 -11.13
C THR A 117 -7.99 -10.57 -12.36
N VAL A 118 -6.82 -11.20 -12.19
CA VAL A 118 -6.18 -12.03 -13.23
C VAL A 118 -6.77 -13.44 -13.14
N SER A 119 -7.86 -13.69 -13.86
CA SER A 119 -8.53 -14.99 -13.88
C SER A 119 -8.30 -15.73 -15.19
N THR A 120 -7.50 -16.79 -15.17
CA THR A 120 -7.33 -17.73 -16.29
C THR A 120 -8.52 -18.65 -16.52
N LYS A 121 -9.61 -18.52 -15.74
CA LYS A 121 -10.78 -19.42 -15.79
C LYS A 121 -11.95 -18.89 -16.62
N LYS A 122 -11.87 -17.67 -17.16
CA LYS A 122 -13.02 -16.99 -17.79
C LYS A 122 -12.81 -16.67 -19.28
N THR A 123 -11.91 -17.40 -19.94
CA THR A 123 -11.71 -17.30 -21.39
C THR A 123 -12.11 -18.62 -22.03
N LEU A 124 -13.42 -18.84 -22.13
CA LEU A 124 -14.13 -19.69 -23.10
C LEU A 124 -15.57 -19.18 -23.19
#